data_AF-A0A7V8BFI1-F1
#
_entry.id   AF-A0A7V8BFI1-F1
#
_cell.length_a   1.000
_cell.length_b   1.000
_cell.length_c   1.000
_cell.angle_alpha   90.00
_cell.angle_beta   90.00
_cell.angle_gamma   90.00
#
_symmetry.space_group_name_H-M   'P 1'
#
loop_
_entity.id
_entity.type
_entity.pdbx_description
1 polymer ?
#
loop_
_entity_poly.entity_id
_entity_poly.type
_entity_poly.pdbx_seq_one_letter_code
_entity_poly.pdbx_strand_id
1 'polypeptide(L)'
;MSRKLVLGTVLGVLLLAVVGALLVPNPLQAKLLAEAKYRGWVAYTTEDAVALAYSRCVGCHTSEKMLKYCARCGPPFIVVTHTMRKYVELANQKQPALRPFSDAELVAITQAWNALVGNWEAGWGEKNLKKLLQGDRALIALLERPLAERPIEFALKDRRAPGAYPE
;
A
#
# COMPACT_ATOMS: atom_id res chain seq x y z
N MET A 1 -21.39 46.41 22.67
CA MET A 1 -20.42 45.68 21.83
C MET A 1 -21.06 45.43 20.46
N SER A 2 -20.45 45.87 19.35
CA SER A 2 -21.07 45.77 18.02
C SER A 2 -21.26 44.30 17.61
N ARG A 3 -22.43 43.93 17.07
CA ARG A 3 -22.71 42.59 16.52
C ARG A 3 -21.63 42.12 15.54
N LYS A 4 -21.01 43.04 14.80
CA LYS A 4 -19.91 42.75 13.86
C LYS A 4 -18.62 42.33 14.57
N LEU A 5 -18.36 42.86 15.77
CA LEU A 5 -17.19 42.51 16.58
C LEU A 5 -17.36 41.10 17.15
N VAL A 6 -18.54 40.77 17.69
CA VAL A 6 -18.85 39.43 18.22
C VAL A 6 -18.77 38.36 17.13
N LEU A 7 -19.32 38.65 15.94
CA LEU A 7 -19.26 37.73 14.81
C LEU A 7 -17.82 37.49 14.33
N GLY A 8 -17.00 38.55 14.28
CA GLY A 8 -15.58 38.44 13.93
C GLY A 8 -14.78 37.62 14.93
N THR A 9 -15.03 37.81 16.24
CA THR A 9 -14.34 37.03 17.28
C THR A 9 -14.76 35.56 17.26
N VAL A 10 -16.06 35.27 17.10
CA VAL A 10 -16.56 33.89 17.00
C VAL A 10 -15.98 33.17 15.78
N LEU A 11 -15.94 33.84 14.62
CA LEU A 11 -15.37 33.27 13.41
C LEU A 11 -13.85 33.06 13.54
N GLY A 12 -13.14 34.00 14.17
CA GLY A 12 -11.70 33.88 14.45
C GLY A 12 -11.37 32.73 15.39
N VAL A 13 -12.15 32.53 16.45
CA VAL A 13 -12.00 31.41 17.39
C VAL A 13 -12.32 30.07 16.71
N LEU A 14 -13.36 30.02 15.86
CA LEU A 14 -13.68 28.83 15.06
C LEU A 14 -12.54 28.47 14.10
N LEU A 15 -11.98 29.45 13.40
CA LEU A 15 -10.82 29.24 12.52
C LEU A 15 -9.60 28.74 13.29
N LEU A 16 -9.29 29.35 14.44
CA LEU A 16 -8.21 28.90 15.31
C LEU A 16 -8.44 27.49 15.86
N ALA A 17 -9.68 27.14 16.21
CA ALA A 17 -10.03 25.79 16.66
C ALA A 17 -9.89 24.75 15.53
N VAL A 18 -10.26 25.09 14.29
CA VAL A 18 -10.06 24.23 13.12
C VAL A 18 -8.57 24.06 12.82
N VAL A 19 -7.80 25.15 12.81
CA VAL A 19 -6.34 25.10 12.59
C VAL A 19 -5.65 24.31 13.71
N GLY A 20 -6.03 24.53 14.97
CA GLY A 20 -5.53 23.78 16.11
C GLY A 20 -5.87 22.28 16.04
N ALA A 21 -7.09 21.95 15.62
CA ALA A 21 -7.52 20.57 15.43
C ALA A 21 -6.81 19.87 14.26
N LEU A 22 -6.37 20.62 13.24
CA LEU A 22 -5.59 20.10 12.12
C LEU A 22 -4.10 19.89 12.46
N LEU A 23 -3.58 20.60 13.46
CA LEU A 23 -2.19 20.50 13.91
C LEU A 23 -1.96 19.37 14.93
N VAL A 24 -3.01 18.94 15.65
CA VAL A 24 -2.93 17.83 16.61
C VAL A 24 -3.36 16.53 15.93
N PRO A 25 -2.49 15.49 15.90
CA PRO A 25 -2.85 14.19 15.34
C PRO A 25 -4.11 13.65 16.02
N ASN A 26 -5.18 13.49 15.25
CA ASN A 26 -6.44 12.99 15.76
C ASN A 26 -6.95 11.78 14.93
N PRO A 27 -7.82 10.93 15.51
CA PRO A 27 -8.30 9.71 14.84
C PRO A 27 -9.06 9.97 13.54
N LEU A 28 -9.70 11.13 13.40
CA LEU A 28 -10.43 11.51 12.19
C LEU A 28 -9.47 11.84 11.05
N GLN A 29 -8.42 12.62 11.34
CA GLN A 29 -7.34 12.94 10.41
C GLN A 29 -6.62 11.67 9.95
N ALA A 30 -6.37 10.71 10.86
CA ALA A 30 -5.76 9.44 10.50
C ALA A 30 -6.63 8.62 9.53
N LYS A 31 -7.96 8.59 9.74
CA LYS A 31 -8.91 7.92 8.83
C LYS A 31 -8.96 8.61 7.46
N LEU A 32 -8.99 9.94 7.43
CA LEU A 32 -8.96 10.72 6.20
C LEU A 32 -7.67 10.47 5.42
N LEU A 33 -6.53 10.46 6.10
CA LEU A 33 -5.24 10.17 5.48
C LEU A 33 -5.17 8.73 4.95
N ALA A 34 -5.68 7.76 5.70
CA ALA A 34 -5.74 6.36 5.27
C ALA A 34 -6.63 6.19 4.02
N GLU A 35 -7.77 6.87 3.97
CA GLU A 35 -8.64 6.85 2.80
C GLU A 35 -8.03 7.60 1.60
N ALA A 36 -7.35 8.73 1.84
CA ALA A 36 -6.62 9.45 0.80
C ALA A 36 -5.50 8.60 0.19
N LYS A 37 -4.77 7.83 1.01
CA LYS A 37 -3.77 6.86 0.55
C LYS A 37 -4.41 5.71 -0.23
N TYR A 38 -5.50 5.15 0.28
CA TYR A 38 -6.28 4.11 -0.41
C TYR A 38 -6.76 4.57 -1.79
N ARG A 39 -7.19 5.83 -1.92
CA ARG A 39 -7.61 6.40 -3.21
C ARG A 39 -6.46 6.82 -4.11
N GLY A 40 -5.21 6.73 -3.64
CA GLY A 40 -4.02 7.16 -4.37
C GLY A 40 -3.82 8.68 -4.43
N TRP A 41 -4.53 9.46 -3.63
CA TRP A 41 -4.34 10.93 -3.54
C TRP A 41 -3.08 11.30 -2.77
N VAL A 42 -2.67 10.43 -1.85
CA VAL A 42 -1.45 10.57 -1.05
C VAL A 42 -0.63 9.31 -1.24
N ALA A 43 0.66 9.46 -1.54
CA ALA A 43 1.55 8.32 -1.67
C ALA A 43 1.75 7.62 -0.31
N TYR A 44 1.92 6.31 -0.34
CA TYR A 44 2.38 5.56 0.83
C TYR A 44 3.84 5.91 1.12
N THR A 45 4.15 6.15 2.39
CA THR A 45 5.54 6.15 2.84
C THR A 45 6.06 4.72 2.90
N THR A 46 7.38 4.59 3.04
CA THR A 46 8.04 3.29 3.18
C THR A 46 7.51 2.52 4.40
N GLU A 47 7.41 3.18 5.55
CA GLU A 47 6.90 2.61 6.80
C GLU A 47 5.43 2.20 6.67
N ASP A 48 4.60 3.06 6.06
CA ASP A 48 3.19 2.74 5.82
C ASP A 48 3.03 1.53 4.89
N ALA A 49 3.86 1.44 3.84
CA ALA A 49 3.80 0.35 2.87
C ALA A 49 4.16 -0.98 3.52
N VAL A 50 5.18 -1.00 4.38
CA VAL A 50 5.55 -2.18 5.16
C VAL A 50 4.42 -2.57 6.13
N ALA A 51 3.90 -1.62 6.90
CA ALA A 51 2.79 -1.89 7.82
C ALA A 51 1.53 -2.39 7.09
N LEU A 52 1.23 -1.82 5.92
CA LEU A 52 0.15 -2.26 5.05
C LEU A 52 0.41 -3.68 4.52
N ALA A 53 1.61 -3.97 4.04
CA ALA A 53 2.01 -5.28 3.52
C ALA A 53 1.82 -6.37 4.57
N TYR A 54 2.31 -6.15 5.80
CA TYR A 54 2.06 -7.09 6.90
C TYR A 54 0.58 -7.20 7.22
N SER A 55 -0.12 -6.09 7.47
CA SER A 55 -1.53 -6.14 7.91
C SER A 55 -2.47 -6.81 6.90
N ARG A 56 -2.24 -6.62 5.58
CA ARG A 56 -3.06 -7.23 4.53
C ARG A 56 -2.69 -8.70 4.30
N CYS A 57 -1.41 -9.05 4.31
CA CYS A 57 -0.97 -10.42 4.04
C CYS A 57 -1.17 -11.36 5.24
N VAL A 58 -1.09 -10.85 6.48
CA VAL A 58 -1.30 -11.69 7.67
C VAL A 58 -2.75 -12.13 7.87
N GLY A 59 -3.70 -11.52 7.14
CA GLY A 59 -5.08 -11.99 7.10
C GLY A 59 -5.26 -13.37 6.44
N CYS A 60 -4.28 -13.82 5.65
CA CYS A 60 -4.35 -15.11 4.95
C CYS A 60 -3.18 -16.06 5.30
N HIS A 61 -2.02 -15.53 5.69
CA HIS A 61 -0.81 -16.31 5.96
C HIS A 61 -0.11 -15.82 7.22
N THR A 62 0.72 -16.64 7.86
CA THR A 62 1.60 -16.13 8.92
C THR A 62 2.69 -15.24 8.32
N SER A 63 3.19 -14.26 9.08
CA SER A 63 4.34 -13.44 8.68
C SER A 63 5.55 -14.30 8.34
N GLU A 64 5.80 -15.36 9.12
CA GLU A 64 6.87 -16.33 8.87
C GLU A 64 6.77 -16.98 7.49
N LYS A 65 5.56 -17.36 7.07
CA LYS A 65 5.34 -17.95 5.74
C LYS A 65 5.67 -16.96 4.62
N MET A 66 5.38 -15.67 4.82
CA MET A 66 5.71 -14.61 3.87
C MET A 66 7.22 -14.39 3.78
N LEU A 67 7.94 -14.48 4.90
CA LEU A 67 9.40 -14.32 4.95
C LEU A 67 10.16 -15.49 4.34
N LYS A 68 9.62 -16.70 4.47
CA LYS A 68 10.17 -17.93 3.88
C LYS A 68 9.77 -18.12 2.41
N TYR A 69 9.10 -17.13 1.83
CA TYR A 69 8.74 -17.19 0.42
C TYR A 69 10.04 -17.29 -0.38
N CYS A 70 10.13 -18.25 -1.30
CA CYS A 70 11.35 -18.56 -2.04
C CYS A 70 11.27 -18.07 -3.49
N ALA A 71 12.28 -17.31 -3.91
CA ALA A 71 12.42 -16.75 -5.26
C ALA A 71 12.37 -17.77 -6.38
N ARG A 72 12.88 -18.96 -6.08
CA ARG A 72 13.00 -20.04 -7.04
C ARG A 72 11.69 -20.81 -7.25
N CYS A 73 10.84 -20.85 -6.23
CA CYS A 73 9.68 -21.74 -6.22
C CYS A 73 8.34 -20.97 -6.26
N GLY A 74 8.32 -19.70 -5.84
CA GLY A 74 7.12 -18.88 -5.81
C GLY A 74 7.00 -17.93 -7.01
N PRO A 75 5.79 -17.57 -7.43
CA PRO A 75 5.59 -16.45 -8.34
C PRO A 75 6.09 -15.12 -7.74
N PRO A 76 6.49 -14.12 -8.54
CA PRO A 76 6.93 -12.84 -8.02
C PRO A 76 5.80 -12.12 -7.29
N PHE A 77 6.12 -11.27 -6.31
CA PHE A 77 5.11 -10.64 -5.47
C PHE A 77 4.10 -9.82 -6.26
N ILE A 78 4.48 -9.24 -7.40
CA ILE A 78 3.56 -8.54 -8.31
C ILE A 78 2.39 -9.43 -8.77
N VAL A 79 2.65 -10.72 -9.01
CA VAL A 79 1.63 -11.70 -9.39
C VAL A 79 0.83 -12.15 -8.16
N VAL A 80 1.49 -12.29 -7.01
CA VAL A 80 0.85 -12.64 -5.74
C VAL A 80 -0.19 -11.57 -5.36
N THR A 81 0.19 -10.30 -5.39
CA THR A 81 -0.70 -9.17 -5.06
C THR A 81 -1.85 -9.04 -6.05
N HIS A 82 -1.62 -9.29 -7.34
CA HIS A 82 -2.69 -9.36 -8.33
C HIS A 82 -3.70 -10.47 -7.98
N THR A 83 -3.20 -11.66 -7.65
CA THR A 83 -4.04 -12.82 -7.29
C THR A 83 -4.81 -12.57 -6.01
N MET A 84 -4.22 -11.88 -5.03
CA MET A 84 -4.92 -11.46 -3.80
C MET A 84 -6.10 -10.54 -4.09
N ARG A 85 -5.94 -9.57 -5.00
CA ARG A 85 -7.06 -8.72 -5.46
C ARG A 85 -8.17 -9.58 -6.07
N LYS A 86 -7.82 -10.49 -6.99
CA LYS A 86 -8.80 -11.40 -7.61
C LYS A 86 -9.50 -12.30 -6.60
N TYR A 87 -8.78 -12.81 -5.61
CA TYR A 87 -9.38 -13.57 -4.53
C TYR A 87 -10.41 -12.75 -3.75
N VAL A 88 -10.08 -11.52 -3.35
CA VAL A 88 -11.01 -10.63 -2.63
C VAL A 88 -12.22 -10.28 -3.49
N GLU A 89 -12.03 -10.00 -4.79
CA GLU A 89 -13.13 -9.77 -5.74
C GLU A 89 -14.09 -10.96 -5.77
N LEU A 90 -13.57 -12.18 -5.94
CA LEU A 90 -14.37 -13.41 -6.00
C LEU A 90 -15.02 -13.76 -4.66
N ALA A 91 -14.32 -13.58 -3.55
CA ALA A 91 -14.86 -13.83 -2.21
C ALA A 91 -16.06 -12.91 -1.93
N ASN A 92 -15.94 -11.63 -2.27
CA ASN A 92 -17.00 -10.64 -2.07
C ASN A 92 -18.21 -10.84 -2.99
N GLN A 93 -18.06 -11.53 -4.13
CA GLN A 93 -19.20 -11.91 -4.97
C GLN A 93 -20.12 -12.92 -4.25
N LYS A 94 -19.57 -13.77 -3.39
CA LYS A 94 -20.34 -14.74 -2.60
C LYS A 94 -20.89 -14.10 -1.33
N GLN A 95 -20.02 -13.39 -0.60
CA GLN A 95 -20.38 -12.70 0.63
C GLN A 95 -19.47 -11.48 0.82
N PRO A 96 -20.01 -10.25 0.76
CA PRO A 96 -19.23 -9.04 0.99
C PRO A 96 -18.70 -9.01 2.43
N ALA A 97 -17.41 -9.30 2.61
CA ALA A 97 -16.77 -9.36 3.92
C ALA A 97 -15.35 -8.79 3.94
N LEU A 98 -14.68 -8.74 2.79
CA LEU A 98 -13.29 -8.31 2.68
C LEU A 98 -13.22 -6.92 2.05
N ARG A 99 -12.43 -6.01 2.62
CA ARG A 99 -12.15 -4.72 1.97
C ARG A 99 -11.43 -4.96 0.63
N PRO A 100 -11.94 -4.45 -0.51
CA PRO A 100 -11.23 -4.50 -1.79
C PRO A 100 -9.84 -3.88 -1.71
N PHE A 101 -8.94 -4.30 -2.61
CA PHE A 101 -7.64 -3.67 -2.75
C PHE A 101 -7.73 -2.52 -3.74
N SER A 102 -7.20 -1.36 -3.36
CA SER A 102 -6.96 -0.28 -4.31
C SER A 102 -5.70 -0.53 -5.16
N ASP A 103 -5.55 0.24 -6.25
CA ASP A 103 -4.31 0.27 -7.04
C ASP A 103 -3.11 0.75 -6.22
N ALA A 104 -3.31 1.80 -5.42
CA ALA A 104 -2.26 2.35 -4.57
C ALA A 104 -1.77 1.35 -3.52
N GLU A 105 -2.69 0.61 -2.89
CA GLU A 105 -2.32 -0.45 -1.95
C GLU A 105 -1.55 -1.57 -2.62
N LEU A 106 -2.01 -2.07 -3.77
CA LEU A 106 -1.30 -3.17 -4.44
C LEU A 106 0.13 -2.74 -4.80
N VAL A 107 0.30 -1.57 -5.40
CA VAL A 107 1.61 -1.05 -5.79
C VAL A 107 2.53 -0.86 -4.58
N ALA A 108 2.00 -0.38 -3.45
CA ALA A 108 2.77 -0.21 -2.21
C ALA A 108 3.17 -1.56 -1.61
N ILE A 109 2.25 -2.52 -1.54
CA ILE A 109 2.49 -3.86 -0.98
C ILE A 109 3.51 -4.62 -1.83
N THR A 110 3.38 -4.57 -3.16
CA THR A 110 4.32 -5.23 -4.08
C THR A 110 5.74 -4.70 -3.87
N GLN A 111 5.92 -3.38 -3.87
CA GLN A 111 7.23 -2.77 -3.67
C GLN A 111 7.84 -3.12 -2.29
N ALA A 112 7.02 -3.12 -1.24
CA ALA A 112 7.49 -3.47 0.11
C ALA A 112 7.99 -4.92 0.17
N TRP A 113 7.22 -5.88 -0.35
CA TRP A 113 7.64 -7.28 -0.34
C TRP A 113 8.79 -7.58 -1.29
N ASN A 114 8.79 -6.97 -2.49
CA ASN A 114 9.91 -7.06 -3.43
C ASN A 114 11.22 -6.61 -2.75
N ALA A 115 11.21 -5.53 -1.98
CA ALA A 115 12.43 -5.11 -1.30
C ALA A 115 12.78 -5.98 -0.09
N LEU A 116 11.80 -6.32 0.76
CA LEU A 116 12.07 -7.01 2.03
C LEU A 116 12.45 -8.49 1.89
N VAL A 117 11.92 -9.15 0.86
CA VAL A 117 12.09 -10.59 0.62
C VAL A 117 12.87 -10.85 -0.67
N GLY A 118 12.73 -9.99 -1.68
CA GLY A 118 13.48 -10.00 -2.93
C GLY A 118 12.58 -9.78 -4.15
N ASN A 119 13.08 -9.04 -5.15
CA ASN A 119 12.36 -8.76 -6.39
C ASN A 119 12.66 -9.83 -7.43
N TRP A 120 11.65 -10.61 -7.79
CA TRP A 120 11.82 -11.82 -8.60
C TRP A 120 11.25 -11.69 -10.02
N GLU A 121 10.97 -10.47 -10.46
CA GLU A 121 10.37 -10.20 -11.78
C GLU A 121 11.34 -10.56 -12.93
N ALA A 122 12.64 -10.34 -12.76
CA ALA A 122 13.65 -10.47 -13.82
C ALA A 122 13.73 -11.88 -14.43
N GLY A 123 13.49 -12.93 -13.65
CA GLY A 123 13.58 -14.33 -14.10
C GLY A 123 12.35 -14.87 -14.85
N TRP A 124 11.24 -14.13 -14.86
CA TRP A 124 9.95 -14.63 -15.35
C TRP A 124 9.61 -14.21 -16.78
N GLY A 125 10.31 -13.20 -17.29
CA GLY A 125 10.04 -12.60 -18.60
C GLY A 125 8.79 -11.71 -18.57
N GLU A 126 8.95 -10.46 -19.02
CA GLU A 126 7.92 -9.43 -18.93
C GLU A 126 6.60 -9.81 -19.61
N LYS A 127 6.66 -10.48 -20.78
CA LYS A 127 5.46 -10.95 -21.50
C LYS A 127 4.62 -11.92 -20.67
N ASN A 128 5.26 -12.81 -19.91
CA ASN A 128 4.58 -13.78 -19.06
C ASN A 128 3.95 -13.08 -17.86
N LEU A 129 4.67 -12.14 -17.24
CA LEU A 129 4.15 -11.33 -16.15
C LEU A 129 2.93 -10.52 -16.59
N LYS A 130 2.99 -9.81 -17.72
CA LYS A 130 1.84 -9.10 -18.28
C LYS A 130 0.63 -10.00 -18.54
N LYS A 131 0.85 -11.24 -19.00
CA LYS A 131 -0.21 -12.24 -19.18
C LYS A 131 -0.84 -12.63 -17.84
N LEU A 132 -0.02 -12.87 -16.81
CA LEU A 132 -0.47 -13.23 -15.45
C LEU A 132 -1.20 -12.08 -14.75
N LEU A 133 -0.85 -10.83 -15.05
CA LEU A 133 -1.49 -9.63 -14.50
C LEU A 133 -2.84 -9.31 -15.15
N GLN A 134 -3.21 -9.99 -16.24
CA GLN A 134 -4.56 -9.90 -16.86
C GLN A 134 -5.06 -8.46 -17.10
N GLY A 135 -4.16 -7.55 -17.49
CA GLY A 135 -4.51 -6.15 -17.76
C GLY A 135 -4.61 -5.25 -16.54
N ASP A 136 -4.13 -5.68 -15.37
CA ASP A 136 -4.00 -4.85 -14.16
C ASP A 136 -3.04 -3.69 -14.40
N ARG A 137 -3.60 -2.53 -14.78
CA ARG A 137 -2.82 -1.38 -15.27
C ARG A 137 -1.84 -0.84 -14.24
N ALA A 138 -2.21 -0.83 -12.96
CA ALA A 138 -1.36 -0.30 -11.90
C ALA A 138 -0.12 -1.17 -11.71
N LEU A 139 -0.30 -2.49 -11.69
CA LEU A 139 0.81 -3.43 -11.56
C LEU A 139 1.63 -3.54 -12.87
N ILE A 140 0.99 -3.46 -14.04
CA ILE A 140 1.73 -3.42 -15.30
C ILE A 140 2.60 -2.15 -15.38
N ALA A 141 2.07 -0.99 -14.97
CA ALA A 141 2.85 0.23 -14.92
C ALA A 141 3.99 0.16 -13.89
N LEU A 142 3.80 -0.56 -12.77
CA LEU A 142 4.88 -0.83 -11.82
C LEU A 142 5.96 -1.74 -12.43
N LEU A 143 5.56 -2.80 -13.13
CA LEU A 143 6.46 -3.74 -13.80
C LEU A 143 7.37 -3.03 -14.81
N GLU A 144 6.78 -2.15 -15.61
CA GLU A 144 7.49 -1.37 -16.64
C GLU A 144 8.40 -0.28 -16.07
N ARG A 145 8.19 0.09 -14.80
CA ARG A 145 8.96 1.14 -14.13
C ARG A 145 10.33 0.62 -13.68
N PRO A 146 11.45 1.29 -14.00
CA PRO A 146 12.75 0.88 -13.51
C PRO A 146 12.84 1.03 -11.98
N LEU A 147 13.67 0.21 -11.33
CA LEU A 147 13.81 0.17 -9.87
C LEU A 147 14.07 1.57 -9.26
N ALA A 148 14.88 2.40 -9.91
CA ALA A 148 15.20 3.76 -9.45
C ALA A 148 13.97 4.68 -9.30
N GLU A 149 12.88 4.38 -10.01
CA GLU A 149 11.63 5.14 -9.97
C GLU A 149 10.55 4.47 -9.09
N ARG A 150 10.87 3.35 -8.43
CA ARG A 150 10.00 2.64 -7.48
C ARG A 150 10.34 3.10 -6.06
N PRO A 151 9.71 4.16 -5.52
CA PRO A 151 10.24 4.86 -4.34
C PRO A 151 10.33 3.99 -3.08
N ILE A 152 9.35 3.11 -2.86
CA ILE A 152 9.34 2.22 -1.68
C ILE A 152 10.37 1.12 -1.86
N GLU A 153 10.39 0.50 -3.04
CA GLU A 153 11.30 -0.61 -3.31
C GLU A 153 12.76 -0.14 -3.31
N PHE A 154 13.04 1.00 -3.95
CA PHE A 154 14.36 1.62 -4.01
C PHE A 154 14.86 2.05 -2.64
N ALA A 155 14.01 2.63 -1.80
CA ALA A 155 14.37 3.04 -0.44
C ALA A 155 14.68 1.85 0.48
N LEU A 156 14.14 0.67 0.17
CA LEU A 156 14.28 -0.55 0.96
C LEU A 156 15.24 -1.57 0.35
N LYS A 157 15.82 -1.34 -0.84
CA LYS A 157 16.57 -2.33 -1.61
C LYS A 157 17.74 -3.00 -0.87
N ASP A 158 18.34 -2.28 0.10
CA ASP A 158 19.46 -2.75 0.91
C ASP A 158 19.01 -3.27 2.30
N ARG A 159 17.70 -3.35 2.53
CA ARG A 159 17.09 -3.88 3.76
C ARG A 159 16.49 -5.25 3.48
N ARG A 160 16.62 -6.15 4.45
CA ARG A 160 15.87 -7.42 4.46
C ARG A 160 15.05 -7.53 5.73
N ALA A 161 13.89 -8.15 5.62
CA ALA A 161 13.13 -8.48 6.81
C ALA A 161 13.87 -9.57 7.62
N PRO A 162 13.95 -9.45 8.97
CA PRO A 162 14.55 -10.49 9.81
C PRO A 162 13.88 -11.84 9.58
N GLY A 163 14.67 -12.87 9.23
CA GLY A 163 14.16 -14.20 8.91
C GLY A 163 13.74 -14.42 7.45
N ALA A 164 13.89 -13.41 6.58
CA ALA A 164 13.88 -13.63 5.13
C ALA A 164 15.05 -14.53 4.74
N TYR A 165 14.82 -15.49 3.84
CA TYR A 165 15.89 -16.36 3.35
C TYR A 165 16.91 -15.51 2.57
N PRO A 166 18.22 -15.60 2.88
CA PRO A 166 19.23 -15.07 2.00
C PRO A 166 19.21 -15.88 0.70
N GLU A 167 19.22 -15.17 -0.42
CA GLU A 167 19.47 -15.74 -1.73
C GLU A 167 20.95 -16.13 -1.91
#